data_AF-A0A816ZFX4-F1
#
_entry.id   AF-A0A816ZFX4-F1
#
_cell.length_a   1.000
_cell.length_b   1.000
_cell.length_c   1.000
_cell.angle_alpha   90.00
_cell.angle_beta   90.00
_cell.angle_gamma   90.00
#
_symmetry.space_group_name_H-M   'P 1'
#
loop_
_entity.id
_entity.type
_entity.pdbx_description
1 polymer ?
#
loop_
_entity_poly.entity_id
_entity_poly.type
_entity_poly.pdbx_seq_one_letter_code
_entity_poly.pdbx_strand_id
1 'polypeptide(L)'
;TCTIKNGGCDPNAGCSHDNTTNAVECTCKTGYTNTGVAPNVVCTDTCTIKNGGCDANADCSHDSATNAVECTCKTGYTNTGVAPAVTCSGE
;
A
#
# COMPACT_ATOMS: atom_id res chain seq x y z
N THR A 1 8.70 -16.70 16.41
CA THR A 1 7.46 -16.03 16.88
C THR A 1 7.52 -14.56 16.49
N CYS A 2 6.38 -13.88 16.37
CA CYS A 2 6.33 -12.44 16.05
C CYS A 2 7.09 -11.54 17.03
N THR A 3 7.30 -12.00 18.27
CA THR A 3 8.02 -11.25 19.31
C THR A 3 9.54 -11.17 19.08
N ILE A 4 10.11 -12.00 18.20
CA ILE A 4 11.54 -12.01 17.90
C ILE A 4 11.73 -11.63 16.44
N LYS A 5 12.44 -10.52 16.19
CA LYS A 5 12.71 -10.00 14.83
C LYS A 5 11.46 -9.94 13.93
N ASN A 6 10.31 -9.52 14.48
CA ASN A 6 9.03 -9.46 13.76
C ASN A 6 8.62 -10.79 13.09
N GLY A 7 9.01 -11.94 13.67
CA GLY A 7 8.77 -13.25 13.05
C GLY A 7 9.53 -13.50 11.75
N GLY A 8 10.49 -12.64 11.39
CA GLY A 8 11.18 -12.65 10.10
C GLY A 8 10.44 -11.87 9.00
N CYS A 9 9.34 -11.20 9.32
CA CYS A 9 8.61 -10.37 8.37
C CYS A 9 9.38 -9.09 8.01
N ASP A 10 9.10 -8.55 6.83
CA ASP A 10 9.56 -7.24 6.37
C ASP A 10 9.26 -6.13 7.42
N PRO A 11 10.11 -5.09 7.56
CA PRO A 11 9.85 -3.97 8.48
C PRO A 11 8.48 -3.26 8.25
N ASN A 12 8.01 -3.24 7.01
CA ASN A 12 6.74 -2.66 6.61
C ASN A 12 5.59 -3.70 6.61
N ALA A 13 5.82 -4.89 7.14
CA ALA A 13 4.79 -5.90 7.40
C ALA A 13 4.41 -5.95 8.90
N GLY A 14 3.14 -6.26 9.16
CA GLY A 14 2.69 -6.80 10.43
C GLY A 14 2.94 -8.31 10.48
N CYS A 15 3.15 -8.82 11.69
CA CYS A 15 3.30 -10.25 11.96
C CYS A 15 2.11 -10.77 12.77
N SER A 16 1.48 -11.83 12.28
CA SER A 16 0.44 -12.59 12.95
C SER A 16 0.78 -14.09 12.94
N HIS A 17 -0.09 -14.90 13.54
CA HIS A 17 -0.04 -16.35 13.37
C HIS A 17 -1.36 -16.82 12.76
N ASP A 18 -1.28 -17.76 11.82
CA ASP A 18 -2.44 -18.43 11.28
C ASP A 18 -3.18 -19.19 12.41
N ASN A 19 -4.50 -19.02 12.49
CA ASN A 19 -5.28 -19.55 13.60
C ASN A 19 -5.40 -21.08 13.63
N THR A 20 -5.06 -21.77 12.54
CA THR A 20 -5.21 -23.24 12.41
C THR A 20 -3.88 -23.96 12.58
N THR A 21 -2.86 -23.48 11.88
CA THR A 21 -1.52 -24.08 11.80
C THR A 21 -0.54 -23.46 12.78
N ASN A 22 -0.88 -22.30 13.35
CA ASN A 22 -0.02 -21.48 14.21
C ASN A 22 1.30 -21.07 13.51
N ALA A 23 1.33 -21.11 12.17
CA ALA A 23 2.44 -20.64 11.35
C ALA A 23 2.53 -19.12 11.39
N VAL A 24 3.74 -18.56 11.27
CA VAL A 24 3.92 -17.11 11.15
C VAL A 24 3.35 -16.63 9.81
N GLU A 25 2.56 -15.57 9.87
CA GLU A 25 1.99 -14.91 8.70
C GLU A 25 2.45 -13.45 8.69
N CYS A 26 2.92 -13.00 7.53
CA CYS A 26 3.39 -11.64 7.31
C CYS A 26 2.45 -10.93 6.36
N THR A 27 1.92 -9.78 6.75
CA THR A 27 1.00 -8.99 5.90
C THR A 27 1.49 -7.56 5.82
N CYS A 28 1.63 -7.02 4.60
CA CYS A 28 2.04 -5.64 4.43
C CYS A 28 1.08 -4.67 5.12
N LYS A 29 1.64 -3.67 5.81
CA LYS A 29 0.86 -2.61 6.45
C LYS A 29 0.14 -1.78 5.37
N THR A 30 -0.92 -1.08 5.76
CA THR A 30 -1.62 -0.12 4.89
C THR A 30 -0.62 0.80 4.19
N GLY A 31 -0.79 1.01 2.88
CA GLY A 31 0.13 1.80 2.06
C GLY A 31 1.29 0.99 1.45
N TYR A 32 1.46 -0.29 1.80
CA TYR A 32 2.48 -1.15 1.22
C TYR A 32 1.86 -2.33 0.47
N THR A 33 2.47 -2.70 -0.64
CA THR A 33 2.06 -3.83 -1.49
C THR A 33 3.11 -4.93 -1.42
N ASN A 34 2.65 -6.19 -1.29
CA ASN A 34 3.56 -7.34 -1.33
C ASN A 34 4.09 -7.55 -2.76
N THR A 35 5.39 -7.34 -2.95
CA THR A 35 6.10 -7.59 -4.20
C THR A 35 7.01 -8.82 -4.13
N GLY A 36 7.01 -9.51 -2.98
CA GLY A 36 7.75 -10.74 -2.77
C GLY A 36 7.08 -11.95 -3.43
N VAL A 37 7.78 -13.08 -3.41
CA VAL A 37 7.26 -14.38 -3.85
C VAL A 37 7.19 -15.28 -2.63
N ALA A 38 6.07 -15.99 -2.47
CA ALA A 38 5.87 -16.92 -1.37
C ALA A 38 7.07 -17.88 -1.22
N PRO A 39 7.57 -18.10 0.01
CA PRO A 39 7.01 -17.66 1.29
C PRO A 39 7.47 -16.27 1.77
N ASN A 40 8.29 -15.57 0.99
CA ASN A 40 8.87 -14.29 1.40
C ASN A 40 7.93 -13.12 1.08
N VAL A 41 7.60 -12.35 2.10
CA VAL A 41 6.83 -11.10 1.96
C VAL A 41 7.82 -9.94 1.91
N VAL A 42 7.70 -9.12 0.87
CA VAL A 42 8.49 -7.90 0.68
C VAL A 42 7.50 -6.76 0.49
N CYS A 43 7.53 -5.79 1.38
CA CYS A 43 6.53 -4.73 1.42
C CYS A 43 7.10 -3.44 0.84
N THR A 44 6.72 -3.19 -0.41
CA THR A 44 7.15 -2.02 -1.17
C THR A 44 6.09 -0.94 -1.09
N ASP A 45 6.51 0.32 -0.97
CA ASP A 45 5.63 1.49 -0.97
C ASP A 45 4.71 1.44 -2.21
N THR A 46 3.40 1.49 -1.98
CA THR A 46 2.39 1.33 -3.04
C THR A 46 2.44 2.46 -4.06
N CYS A 47 2.81 3.70 -3.67
CA CYS A 47 2.96 4.80 -4.62
C CYS A 47 4.08 4.56 -5.63
N THR A 48 5.10 3.77 -5.28
CA THR A 48 6.18 3.41 -6.21
C THR A 48 5.76 2.34 -7.23
N ILE A 49 4.62 1.69 -7.02
CA ILE A 49 4.09 0.64 -7.87
C ILE A 49 2.89 1.19 -8.64
N LYS A 50 3.07 1.45 -9.94
CA LYS A 50 2.00 1.96 -10.81
C LYS A 50 1.28 3.20 -10.22
N ASN A 51 2.03 4.11 -9.61
CA ASN A 51 1.52 5.33 -8.98
C ASN A 51 0.43 5.06 -7.92
N GLY A 52 0.51 3.94 -7.20
CA GLY A 52 -0.52 3.54 -6.23
C GLY A 52 -1.91 3.27 -6.82
N GLY A 53 -2.01 3.13 -8.15
CA GLY A 53 -3.28 3.06 -8.87
C GLY A 53 -3.92 4.43 -9.13
N CYS A 54 -3.26 5.53 -8.77
CA CYS A 54 -3.68 6.87 -9.12
C CYS A 54 -3.62 7.12 -10.63
N ASP A 55 -4.45 8.06 -11.10
CA ASP A 55 -4.40 8.58 -12.46
C ASP A 55 -2.97 9.07 -12.82
N ALA A 56 -2.59 9.01 -14.11
CA ALA A 56 -1.28 9.48 -14.56
C ALA A 56 -1.08 11.00 -14.34
N ASN A 57 -2.18 11.76 -14.33
CA ASN A 57 -2.21 13.18 -14.04
C ASN A 57 -2.47 13.48 -12.54
N ALA A 58 -2.38 12.48 -11.67
CA ALA A 58 -2.40 12.63 -10.22
C ALA A 58 -1.03 12.36 -9.60
N ASP A 59 -0.75 13.03 -8.49
CA ASP A 59 0.32 12.68 -7.57
C ASP A 59 -0.21 11.66 -6.54
N CYS A 60 0.60 10.64 -6.26
CA CYS A 60 0.33 9.66 -5.22
C CYS A 60 1.01 10.06 -3.92
N SER A 61 0.27 10.04 -2.82
CA SER A 61 0.74 10.25 -1.46
C SER A 61 0.10 9.25 -0.50
N HIS A 62 0.45 9.35 0.77
CA HIS A 62 -0.19 8.59 1.84
C HIS A 62 -0.94 9.53 2.78
N ASP A 63 -2.17 9.15 3.11
CA ASP A 63 -2.95 9.81 4.16
C ASP A 63 -2.17 9.74 5.49
N SER A 64 -2.01 10.89 6.13
CA SER A 64 -1.15 11.01 7.32
C SER A 64 -1.65 10.25 8.55
N ALA A 65 -2.94 9.91 8.62
CA ALA A 65 -3.54 9.23 9.76
C ALA A 65 -3.60 7.70 9.58
N THR A 66 -3.84 7.24 8.36
CA THR A 66 -4.11 5.83 8.04
C THR A 66 -3.01 5.17 7.21
N ASN A 67 -2.11 5.96 6.62
CA ASN A 67 -1.13 5.56 5.61
C ASN A 67 -1.76 4.97 4.33
N ALA A 68 -3.07 5.16 4.12
CA ALA A 68 -3.75 4.73 2.91
C ALA A 68 -3.27 5.55 1.71
N VAL A 69 -3.27 4.96 0.52
CA VAL A 69 -2.96 5.68 -0.72
C VAL A 69 -3.96 6.80 -0.92
N GLU A 70 -3.46 7.99 -1.20
CA GLU A 70 -4.22 9.18 -1.54
C GLU A 70 -3.75 9.70 -2.90
N CYS A 71 -4.69 10.05 -3.76
CA CYS A 71 -4.41 10.55 -5.11
C CYS A 71 -4.89 12.00 -5.22
N THR A 72 -4.01 12.92 -5.58
CA THR A 72 -4.36 14.33 -5.77
C THR A 72 -4.06 14.75 -7.21
N CYS A 73 -5.03 15.35 -7.92
CA CYS A 73 -4.77 15.83 -9.27
C CYS A 73 -3.67 16.89 -9.29
N LYS A 74 -2.74 16.77 -10.23
CA LYS A 74 -1.68 17.75 -10.46
C LYS A 74 -2.29 19.10 -10.81
N THR A 75 -1.52 20.17 -10.60
CA THR A 75 -1.93 21.53 -10.99
C THR A 75 -2.36 21.57 -12.46
N GLY A 76 -3.54 22.15 -12.72
CA GLY A 76 -4.13 22.22 -14.07
C GLY A 76 -5.07 21.05 -14.42
N TYR A 77 -5.23 20.07 -13.54
CA TYR A 77 -6.17 18.97 -13.69
C TYR A 77 -7.24 19.01 -12.60
N THR A 78 -8.45 18.57 -12.94
CA THR A 78 -9.57 18.48 -11.99
C THR A 78 -10.01 17.02 -11.83
N ASN A 79 -10.45 16.67 -10.61
CA ASN A 79 -10.99 15.35 -10.37
C ASN A 79 -12.40 15.25 -10.99
N THR A 80 -12.50 14.41 -12.01
CA THR A 80 -13.73 14.09 -12.75
C THR A 80 -14.25 12.69 -12.44
N GLY A 81 -13.54 11.95 -11.57
CA GLY A 81 -13.91 10.61 -11.15
C GLY A 81 -15.06 10.60 -10.13
N VAL A 82 -15.58 9.40 -9.85
CA VAL A 82 -16.56 9.17 -8.78
C VAL A 82 -15.86 8.45 -7.64
N ALA A 83 -16.04 8.95 -6.41
CA ALA A 83 -15.44 8.38 -5.22
C ALA A 83 -15.66 6.85 -5.15
N PRO A 84 -14.63 6.05 -4.83
CA PRO A 84 -13.30 6.45 -4.37
C PRO A 84 -12.26 6.69 -5.48
N ALA A 85 -12.63 6.59 -6.76
CA ALA A 85 -11.69 6.75 -7.86
C ALA A 85 -11.37 8.23 -8.12
N VAL A 86 -10.08 8.54 -8.27
CA VAL A 86 -9.59 9.84 -8.71
C VAL A 86 -9.22 9.74 -10.19
N THR A 87 -9.89 10.54 -11.02
CA THR A 87 -9.62 10.62 -12.47
C THR A 87 -9.37 12.07 -12.84
N CYS A 88 -8.18 12.36 -13.35
CA CYS A 88 -7.70 13.73 -13.49
C CYS A 88 -7.72 14.16 -14.95
N SER A 89 -8.65 15.04 -15.28
CA SER A 89 -8.85 15.59 -16.62
C SER A 89 -8.45 17.06 -16.66
N GLY A 90 -7.69 17.46 -17.69
CA GLY A 90 -7.32 18.86 -17.91
C GLY A 90 -8.41 19.62 -18.66
N GLU A 91 -8.51 20.92 -18.39
CA GLU A 91 -9.23 21.87 -19.24
C GLU A 91 -8.34 22.40 -20.37
#